data_AF-A0A2H9PS87-F1
#
_entry.id   AF-A0A2H9PS87-F1
#
_cell.length_a   1.000
_cell.length_b   1.000
_cell.length_c   1.000
_cell.angle_alpha   90.00
_cell.angle_beta   90.00
_cell.angle_gamma   90.00
#
_symmetry.space_group_name_H-M   'P 1'
#
loop_
_entity.id
_entity.type
_entity.pdbx_description
1 polymer ?
#
loop_
_entity_poly.entity_id
_entity_poly.type
_entity_poly.pdbx_seq_one_letter_code
_entity_poly.pdbx_strand_id
1 'polypeptide(L)'
;MDTIAVMTIADEGAKALLQARIIDVRRFKGFVVLHVTDGTGSISAVVRGLKADVSPGQAVRLEGTIGNRDGVLELQVYSFLPLQGVDADVLLSLVQERLDALGPAQDGASWLLPGEQGLCDALSRMPFAQASRLLLLALVEQSLIHISHHADADGYCAGLAIERALLARAQGTGAARKIRRTACKSPVYGYAEALGDIDSTGKGLYVILDNGGTAQDIGIAKLKAEGCKVLIV
;
A
#
# COMPACT_ATOMS: atom_id res chain seq x y z
N MET A 1 20.43 -3.00 -12.03
CA MET A 1 19.01 -3.30 -11.83
C MET A 1 18.38 -2.00 -11.44
N ASP A 2 17.31 -1.61 -12.12
CA ASP A 2 16.62 -0.36 -11.81
C ASP A 2 15.77 -0.53 -10.54
N THR A 3 15.53 0.57 -9.83
CA THR A 3 14.76 0.60 -8.58
C THR A 3 13.39 1.24 -8.85
N ILE A 4 12.31 0.63 -8.39
CA ILE A 4 10.95 1.09 -8.69
C ILE A 4 10.68 2.47 -8.07
N ALA A 5 11.14 2.73 -6.84
CA ALA A 5 10.85 3.97 -6.13
C ALA A 5 11.40 5.25 -6.79
N VAL A 6 12.41 5.15 -7.66
CA VAL A 6 12.99 6.32 -8.36
C VAL A 6 12.38 6.55 -9.73
N MET A 7 11.52 5.65 -10.21
CA MET A 7 10.87 5.80 -11.51
C MET A 7 9.78 6.85 -11.46
N THR A 8 9.74 7.69 -12.47
CA THR A 8 8.80 8.80 -12.58
C THR A 8 8.15 8.84 -13.96
N ILE A 9 7.13 9.67 -14.10
CA ILE A 9 6.48 9.95 -15.39
C ILE A 9 7.46 10.53 -16.41
N ALA A 10 8.53 11.21 -15.96
CA ALA A 10 9.55 11.75 -16.86
C ALA A 10 10.36 10.65 -17.57
N ASP A 11 10.35 9.41 -17.04
CA ASP A 11 11.06 8.26 -17.61
C ASP A 11 10.25 7.52 -18.68
N GLU A 12 9.08 8.06 -19.09
CA GLU A 12 8.27 7.47 -20.15
C GLU A 12 9.08 7.24 -21.44
N GLY A 13 9.00 6.02 -21.98
CA GLY A 13 9.77 5.59 -23.14
C GLY A 13 11.17 5.03 -22.81
N ALA A 14 11.67 5.19 -21.59
CA ALA A 14 12.94 4.61 -21.16
C ALA A 14 12.82 3.08 -21.00
N LYS A 15 13.94 2.38 -21.19
CA LYS A 15 14.04 0.95 -20.91
C LYS A 15 14.33 0.74 -19.43
N ALA A 16 13.70 -0.26 -18.84
CA ALA A 16 13.94 -0.66 -17.47
C ALA A 16 14.14 -2.17 -17.35
N LEU A 17 15.08 -2.57 -16.49
CA LEU A 17 15.35 -3.94 -16.10
C LEU A 17 15.09 -4.09 -14.59
N LEU A 18 14.04 -4.83 -14.25
CA LEU A 18 13.57 -5.02 -12.88
C LEU A 18 13.76 -6.47 -12.43
N GLN A 19 14.10 -6.62 -11.16
CA GLN A 19 13.93 -7.86 -10.41
C GLN A 19 12.95 -7.59 -9.28
N ALA A 20 11.86 -8.35 -9.24
CA ALA A 20 10.76 -8.06 -8.33
C ALA A 20 10.01 -9.33 -7.90
N ARG A 21 9.28 -9.22 -6.79
CA ARG A 21 8.30 -10.19 -6.31
C ARG A 21 6.92 -9.85 -6.87
N ILE A 22 6.19 -10.84 -7.36
CA ILE A 22 4.79 -10.68 -7.78
C ILE A 22 3.90 -10.51 -6.54
N ILE A 23 3.06 -9.48 -6.53
CA ILE A 23 2.07 -9.19 -5.48
C ILE A 23 0.68 -9.70 -5.90
N ASP A 24 0.27 -9.39 -7.13
CA ASP A 24 -1.06 -9.72 -7.66
C ASP A 24 -0.95 -10.04 -9.16
N VAL A 25 -1.85 -10.90 -9.65
CA VAL A 25 -1.88 -11.38 -11.04
C VAL A 25 -3.28 -11.21 -11.58
N ARG A 26 -3.43 -10.37 -12.61
CA ARG A 26 -4.70 -10.17 -13.32
C ARG A 26 -4.58 -10.57 -14.77
N ARG A 27 -5.35 -11.58 -15.16
CA ARG A 27 -5.35 -12.10 -16.53
C ARG A 27 -6.49 -11.48 -17.31
N PHE A 28 -6.16 -10.92 -18.47
CA PHE A 28 -7.11 -10.37 -19.43
C PHE A 28 -7.01 -11.15 -20.74
N LYS A 29 -7.97 -10.94 -21.64
CA LYS A 29 -7.89 -11.52 -22.98
C LYS A 29 -6.68 -10.92 -23.73
N GLY A 30 -5.64 -11.74 -23.92
CA GLY A 30 -4.45 -11.40 -24.70
C GLY A 30 -3.26 -10.80 -23.94
N PHE A 31 -3.42 -10.48 -22.65
CA PHE A 31 -2.33 -9.97 -21.81
C PHE A 31 -2.56 -10.27 -20.32
N VAL A 32 -1.49 -10.19 -19.55
CA VAL A 32 -1.49 -10.36 -18.09
C VAL A 32 -0.91 -9.10 -17.48
N VAL A 33 -1.56 -8.57 -16.45
CA VAL A 33 -1.03 -7.49 -15.62
C VAL A 33 -0.53 -8.11 -14.32
N LEU A 34 0.77 -7.96 -14.08
CA LEU A 34 1.43 -8.36 -12.85
C LEU A 34 1.67 -7.11 -12.01
N HIS A 35 1.17 -7.08 -10.79
CA HIS A 35 1.61 -6.09 -9.82
C HIS A 35 2.88 -6.61 -9.17
N VAL A 36 3.98 -5.88 -9.25
CA VAL A 36 5.29 -6.33 -8.78
C VAL A 36 5.95 -5.31 -7.87
N THR A 37 6.78 -5.78 -6.93
CA THR A 37 7.55 -4.93 -6.00
C THR A 37 8.99 -5.41 -5.86
N ASP A 38 9.91 -4.46 -5.78
CA ASP A 38 11.32 -4.67 -5.42
C ASP A 38 11.59 -4.35 -3.93
N GLY A 39 10.52 -4.13 -3.15
CA GLY A 39 10.58 -3.72 -1.75
C GLY A 39 10.70 -2.21 -1.53
N THR A 40 10.98 -1.43 -2.57
CA THR A 40 11.07 0.05 -2.49
C THR A 40 9.78 0.73 -2.96
N GLY A 41 9.08 0.11 -3.90
CA GLY A 41 7.79 0.56 -4.44
C GLY A 41 7.09 -0.56 -5.19
N SER A 42 6.02 -0.23 -5.92
CA SER A 42 5.35 -1.20 -6.79
C SER A 42 4.90 -0.59 -8.11
N ILE A 43 4.91 -1.41 -9.16
CA ILE A 43 4.53 -1.03 -10.52
C ILE A 43 3.65 -2.11 -11.15
N SER A 44 2.78 -1.70 -12.07
CA SER A 44 2.01 -2.63 -12.90
C SER A 44 2.84 -3.01 -14.12
N ALA A 45 3.15 -4.29 -14.29
CA ALA A 45 3.87 -4.82 -15.44
C ALA A 45 2.88 -5.51 -16.39
N VAL A 46 2.74 -4.97 -17.60
CA VAL A 46 1.86 -5.49 -18.65
C VAL A 46 2.65 -6.44 -19.53
N VAL A 47 2.30 -7.73 -19.46
CA VAL A 47 2.96 -8.81 -20.22
C VAL A 47 2.00 -9.35 -21.27
N ARG A 48 2.38 -9.28 -22.55
CA ARG A 48 1.59 -9.84 -23.66
C ARG A 48 2.05 -11.25 -23.98
N GLY A 49 1.11 -12.15 -24.25
CA GLY A 49 1.42 -13.53 -24.67
C GLY A 49 2.12 -14.40 -23.61
N LEU A 50 1.98 -14.06 -22.32
CA LEU A 50 2.55 -14.85 -21.23
C LEU A 50 1.94 -16.26 -21.21
N LYS A 51 2.80 -17.28 -21.44
CA LYS A 51 2.40 -18.70 -21.42
C LYS A 51 2.70 -19.40 -20.09
N ALA A 52 3.68 -18.88 -19.33
CA ALA A 52 4.08 -19.45 -18.06
C ALA A 52 2.96 -19.29 -17.03
N ASP A 53 2.81 -20.28 -16.16
CA ASP A 53 1.98 -20.10 -14.98
C ASP A 53 2.73 -19.21 -13.98
N VAL A 54 1.99 -18.25 -13.43
CA VAL A 54 2.52 -17.22 -12.53
C VAL A 54 1.57 -17.03 -11.36
N SER A 55 2.15 -16.88 -10.18
CA SER A 55 1.43 -16.73 -8.92
C SER A 55 2.03 -15.63 -8.04
N PRO A 56 1.22 -15.01 -7.16
CA PRO A 56 1.72 -14.14 -6.11
C PRO A 56 2.84 -14.80 -5.29
N GLY A 57 3.84 -14.02 -4.91
CA GLY A 57 5.01 -14.45 -4.14
C GLY A 57 6.20 -14.89 -4.98
N GLN A 58 6.03 -15.14 -6.28
CA GLN A 58 7.14 -15.55 -7.15
C GLN A 58 8.12 -14.42 -7.46
N ALA A 59 9.39 -14.77 -7.55
CA ALA A 59 10.47 -13.90 -8.00
C ALA A 59 10.57 -13.88 -9.53
N VAL A 60 10.65 -12.69 -10.12
CA VAL A 60 10.73 -12.52 -11.58
C VAL A 60 11.74 -11.45 -11.96
N ARG A 61 12.32 -11.62 -13.15
CA ARG A 61 13.06 -10.58 -13.87
C ARG A 61 12.22 -10.11 -15.06
N LEU A 62 12.11 -8.80 -15.20
CA LEU A 62 11.29 -8.13 -16.21
C LEU A 62 12.16 -7.14 -16.97
N GLU A 63 12.05 -7.14 -18.28
CA GLU A 63 12.56 -6.06 -19.12
C GLU A 63 11.42 -5.48 -19.93
N GLY A 64 11.37 -4.15 -19.94
CA GLY A 64 10.28 -3.44 -20.59
C GLY A 64 10.61 -1.99 -20.84
N THR A 65 9.63 -1.32 -21.41
CA THR A 65 9.63 0.14 -21.59
C THR A 65 8.65 0.75 -20.59
N ILE A 66 9.08 1.82 -19.92
CA ILE A 66 8.20 2.57 -19.02
C ILE A 66 7.13 3.27 -19.84
N GLY A 67 5.86 3.05 -19.47
CA GLY A 67 4.70 3.72 -20.04
C GLY A 67 3.90 4.43 -18.96
N ASN A 68 3.03 5.34 -19.39
CA ASN A 68 2.12 6.06 -18.53
C ASN A 68 0.68 5.86 -19.02
N ARG A 69 -0.21 5.48 -18.10
CA ARG A 69 -1.64 5.36 -18.37
C ARG A 69 -2.43 6.12 -17.32
N ASP A 70 -3.06 7.22 -17.74
CA ASP A 70 -3.88 8.08 -16.89
C ASP A 70 -3.14 8.52 -15.61
N GLY A 71 -1.87 8.91 -15.76
CA GLY A 71 -1.01 9.36 -14.66
C GLY A 71 -0.49 8.23 -13.77
N VAL A 72 -0.64 6.96 -14.17
CA VAL A 72 -0.09 5.80 -13.47
C VAL A 72 0.98 5.13 -14.33
N LEU A 73 2.15 4.90 -13.72
CA LEU A 73 3.27 4.22 -14.35
C LEU A 73 2.97 2.73 -14.54
N GLU A 74 3.33 2.23 -15.71
CA GLU A 74 3.30 0.81 -16.04
C GLU A 74 4.56 0.41 -16.80
N LEU A 75 5.00 -0.84 -16.62
CA LEU A 75 6.08 -1.42 -17.40
C LEU A 75 5.47 -2.22 -18.54
N GLN A 76 5.72 -1.82 -19.78
CA GLN A 76 5.37 -2.60 -20.97
C GLN A 76 6.44 -3.66 -21.21
N VAL A 77 6.17 -4.89 -20.77
CA VAL A 77 7.16 -5.97 -20.72
C VAL A 77 7.30 -6.63 -22.08
N TYR A 78 8.54 -6.70 -22.57
CA TYR A 78 8.90 -7.47 -23.76
C TYR A 78 9.76 -8.70 -23.43
N SER A 79 10.37 -8.77 -22.24
CA SER A 79 11.09 -9.95 -21.74
C SER A 79 10.65 -10.28 -20.32
N PHE A 80 10.27 -11.54 -20.09
CA PHE A 80 9.79 -12.04 -18.81
C PHE A 80 10.52 -13.33 -18.46
N LEU A 81 11.14 -13.38 -17.28
CA LEU A 81 11.88 -14.54 -16.80
C LEU A 81 11.55 -14.83 -15.32
N PRO A 82 10.85 -15.94 -15.01
CA PRO A 82 10.74 -16.44 -13.65
C PRO A 82 12.12 -16.82 -13.09
N LEU A 83 12.41 -16.40 -11.87
CA LEU A 83 13.59 -16.85 -11.14
C LEU A 83 13.24 -18.08 -10.31
N GLN A 84 14.21 -18.98 -10.11
CA GLN A 84 14.05 -20.21 -9.35
C GLN A 84 15.32 -20.52 -8.54
N GLY A 85 15.18 -21.37 -7.52
CA GLY A 85 16.28 -21.77 -6.65
C GLY A 85 16.91 -20.58 -5.93
N VAL A 86 18.24 -20.60 -5.84
CA VAL A 86 19.01 -19.62 -5.05
C VAL A 86 18.75 -18.17 -5.48
N ASP A 87 18.65 -17.91 -6.79
CA ASP A 87 18.40 -16.55 -7.30
C ASP A 87 17.04 -16.00 -6.85
N ALA A 88 16.03 -16.87 -6.78
CA ALA A 88 14.72 -16.50 -6.26
C ALA A 88 14.78 -16.21 -4.76
N ASP A 89 15.41 -17.08 -3.98
CA ASP A 89 15.50 -16.96 -2.52
C ASP A 89 16.25 -15.69 -2.10
N VAL A 90 17.35 -15.37 -2.79
CA VAL A 90 18.12 -14.13 -2.56
C VAL A 90 17.27 -12.90 -2.84
N LEU A 91 16.56 -12.87 -3.97
CA LEU A 91 15.70 -11.72 -4.31
C LEU A 91 14.55 -11.57 -3.31
N LEU A 92 13.88 -12.66 -2.96
CA LEU A 92 12.75 -12.62 -2.03
C LEU A 92 13.19 -12.16 -0.63
N SER A 93 14.37 -12.61 -0.17
CA SER A 93 14.97 -12.15 1.09
C SER A 93 15.26 -10.65 1.05
N LEU A 94 15.89 -10.17 -0.03
CA LEU A 94 16.18 -8.74 -0.20
C LEU A 94 14.90 -7.87 -0.25
N VAL A 95 13.88 -8.33 -0.98
CA VAL A 95 12.58 -7.65 -1.01
C VAL A 95 11.98 -7.61 0.39
N GLN A 96 12.03 -8.72 1.12
CA GLN A 96 11.49 -8.80 2.47
C GLN A 96 12.23 -7.87 3.45
N GLU A 97 13.57 -7.84 3.42
CA GLU A 97 14.38 -6.92 4.21
C GLU A 97 14.02 -5.45 3.95
N ARG A 98 13.83 -5.08 2.68
CA ARG A 98 13.41 -3.71 2.31
C ARG A 98 12.02 -3.36 2.83
N LEU A 99 11.08 -4.31 2.76
CA LEU A 99 9.74 -4.14 3.31
C LEU A 99 9.76 -4.07 4.85
N ASP A 100 10.64 -4.81 5.50
CA ASP A 100 10.79 -4.79 6.96
C ASP A 100 11.45 -3.52 7.46
N ALA A 101 12.34 -2.94 6.66
CA ALA A 101 12.91 -1.62 6.90
C ALA A 101 11.95 -0.45 6.62
N LEU A 102 10.76 -0.70 6.04
CA LEU A 102 9.75 0.35 5.90
C LEU A 102 9.31 0.83 7.28
N GLY A 103 9.32 2.14 7.46
CA GLY A 103 8.93 2.78 8.71
C GLY A 103 8.85 4.28 8.53
N PRO A 104 8.55 5.03 9.60
CA PRO A 104 8.68 6.48 9.57
C PRO A 104 10.10 6.83 9.13
N ALA A 105 10.22 7.73 8.15
CA ALA A 105 11.52 8.24 7.73
C ALA A 105 12.21 8.83 8.97
N GLN A 106 13.37 8.30 9.33
CA GLN A 106 14.15 8.84 10.44
C GLN A 106 14.74 10.22 10.11
N ASP A 107 14.89 10.52 8.82
CA ASP A 107 15.47 11.77 8.37
C ASP A 107 14.39 12.84 8.16
N GLY A 108 14.38 13.83 9.05
CA GLY A 108 13.70 15.13 8.86
C GLY A 108 12.25 15.23 9.35
N ALA A 109 11.62 14.14 9.77
CA ALA A 109 10.31 14.21 10.42
C ALA A 109 10.48 14.69 11.88
N SER A 110 10.07 15.92 12.16
CA SER A 110 9.99 16.46 13.51
C SER A 110 8.53 16.63 13.93
N TRP A 111 8.30 16.46 15.22
CA TRP A 111 6.99 16.72 15.81
C TRP A 111 6.67 18.21 15.72
N LEU A 112 5.42 18.52 15.37
CA LEU A 112 4.92 19.89 15.25
C LEU A 112 4.46 20.46 16.61
N LEU A 113 4.61 19.71 17.70
CA LEU A 113 4.21 20.07 19.05
C LEU A 113 5.45 20.55 19.85
N PRO A 114 5.75 21.86 19.86
CA PRO A 114 6.85 22.37 20.66
C PRO A 114 6.58 22.15 22.16
N GLY A 115 7.57 21.63 22.88
CA GLY A 115 7.50 21.45 24.33
C GLY A 115 6.95 20.09 24.81
N GLU A 116 6.38 19.27 23.93
CA GLU A 116 5.79 17.96 24.26
C GLU A 116 6.69 16.79 23.87
N GLN A 117 8.02 16.96 23.96
CA GLN A 117 8.99 16.00 23.45
C GLN A 117 8.85 14.61 24.10
N GLY A 118 8.47 14.55 25.39
CA GLY A 118 8.26 13.28 26.10
C GLY A 118 7.08 12.47 25.57
N LEU A 119 5.94 13.12 25.27
CA LEU A 119 4.77 12.47 24.66
C LEU A 119 5.09 12.05 23.22
N CYS A 120 5.72 12.94 22.47
CA CYS A 120 6.18 12.71 21.11
C CYS A 120 7.10 11.48 21.03
N ASP A 121 8.10 11.38 21.90
CA ASP A 121 9.01 10.23 21.97
C ASP A 121 8.27 8.94 22.32
N ALA A 122 7.31 8.99 23.25
CA ALA A 122 6.52 7.82 23.63
C ALA A 122 5.64 7.31 22.46
N LEU A 123 4.99 8.23 21.74
CA LEU A 123 4.16 7.92 20.58
C LEU A 123 4.99 7.49 19.35
N SER A 124 6.19 8.04 19.17
CA SER A 124 7.13 7.65 18.12
C SER A 124 7.66 6.23 18.29
N ARG A 125 7.88 5.78 19.53
CA ARG A 125 8.63 4.54 19.79
C ARG A 125 7.88 3.25 19.47
N MET A 126 6.55 3.23 19.48
CA MET A 126 5.82 2.00 19.07
C MET A 126 4.55 2.24 18.26
N PRO A 127 3.53 2.98 18.72
CA PRO A 127 2.23 2.96 18.04
C PRO A 127 2.28 3.55 16.63
N PHE A 128 2.90 4.73 16.47
CA PHE A 128 2.92 5.40 15.18
C PHE A 128 3.97 4.88 14.20
N ALA A 129 5.08 4.35 14.69
CA ALA A 129 6.04 3.66 13.83
C ALA A 129 5.39 2.42 13.18
N GLN A 130 4.67 1.64 13.97
CA GLN A 130 3.94 0.46 13.48
C GLN A 130 2.79 0.86 12.55
N ALA A 131 1.99 1.86 12.92
CA ALA A 131 0.91 2.38 12.09
C ALA A 131 1.44 2.87 10.73
N SER A 132 2.51 3.66 10.73
CA SER A 132 3.16 4.16 9.53
C SER A 132 3.66 3.02 8.65
N ARG A 133 4.32 2.01 9.24
CA ARG A 133 4.79 0.82 8.51
C ARG A 133 3.62 0.08 7.86
N LEU A 134 2.52 -0.13 8.57
CA LEU A 134 1.32 -0.81 8.02
C LEU A 134 0.75 -0.05 6.82
N LEU A 135 0.66 1.27 6.91
CA LEU A 135 0.20 2.13 5.81
C LEU A 135 1.12 2.05 4.59
N LEU A 136 2.44 2.13 4.79
CA LEU A 136 3.43 2.03 3.71
C LEU A 136 3.40 0.65 3.05
N LEU A 137 3.29 -0.42 3.83
CA LEU A 137 3.13 -1.78 3.30
C LEU A 137 1.87 -1.89 2.45
N ALA A 138 0.75 -1.35 2.92
CA ALA A 138 -0.51 -1.39 2.18
C ALA A 138 -0.43 -0.66 0.83
N LEU A 139 0.32 0.46 0.77
CA LEU A 139 0.61 1.18 -0.47
C LEU A 139 1.46 0.34 -1.44
N VAL A 140 2.54 -0.28 -0.96
CA VAL A 140 3.40 -1.13 -1.79
C VAL A 140 2.61 -2.34 -2.32
N GLU A 141 1.82 -2.98 -1.45
CA GLU A 141 0.94 -4.09 -1.82
C GLU A 141 -0.23 -3.70 -2.75
N GLN A 142 -0.45 -2.39 -2.98
CA GLN A 142 -1.61 -1.84 -3.71
C GLN A 142 -2.95 -2.40 -3.20
N SER A 143 -3.01 -2.64 -1.89
CA SER A 143 -4.22 -3.10 -1.19
C SER A 143 -5.15 -1.93 -0.89
N LEU A 144 -6.42 -2.21 -0.62
CA LEU A 144 -7.37 -1.18 -0.20
C LEU A 144 -6.89 -0.54 1.12
N ILE A 145 -6.83 0.79 1.17
CA ILE A 145 -6.70 1.56 2.40
C ILE A 145 -7.99 2.35 2.58
N HIS A 146 -8.81 1.96 3.53
CA HIS A 146 -10.08 2.60 3.83
C HIS A 146 -9.97 3.41 5.11
N ILE A 147 -10.11 4.73 5.01
CA ILE A 147 -10.06 5.66 6.14
C ILE A 147 -11.50 5.97 6.56
N SER A 148 -11.90 5.53 7.76
CA SER A 148 -13.19 5.85 8.35
C SER A 148 -12.96 6.77 9.54
N HIS A 149 -13.66 7.91 9.61
CA HIS A 149 -13.46 8.89 10.68
C HIS A 149 -14.78 9.43 11.21
N HIS A 150 -14.83 9.89 12.46
CA HIS A 150 -16.03 10.58 12.97
C HIS A 150 -16.37 11.85 12.16
N ALA A 151 -17.65 12.15 12.02
CA ALA A 151 -18.16 13.23 11.18
C ALA A 151 -18.15 14.61 11.87
N ASP A 152 -17.07 14.92 12.58
CA ASP A 152 -16.83 16.22 13.22
C ASP A 152 -15.50 16.85 12.78
N ALA A 153 -15.18 18.02 13.33
CA ALA A 153 -14.00 18.77 12.91
C ALA A 153 -12.69 17.98 13.10
N ASP A 154 -12.56 17.22 14.19
CA ASP A 154 -11.32 16.49 14.49
C ASP A 154 -11.16 15.28 13.56
N GLY A 155 -12.20 14.45 13.46
CA GLY A 155 -12.21 13.31 12.54
C GLY A 155 -11.96 13.72 11.08
N TYR A 156 -12.56 14.81 10.60
CA TYR A 156 -12.29 15.34 9.25
C TYR A 156 -10.83 15.79 9.08
N CYS A 157 -10.25 16.49 10.07
CA CYS A 157 -8.86 16.93 10.00
C CYS A 157 -7.90 15.72 9.98
N ALA A 158 -8.11 14.74 10.87
CA ALA A 158 -7.31 13.53 10.94
C ALA A 158 -7.41 12.71 9.64
N GLY A 159 -8.64 12.47 9.16
CA GLY A 159 -8.90 11.73 7.93
C GLY A 159 -8.27 12.38 6.71
N LEU A 160 -8.40 13.70 6.58
CA LEU A 160 -7.80 14.44 5.46
C LEU A 160 -6.27 14.45 5.53
N ALA A 161 -5.68 14.59 6.73
CA ALA A 161 -4.23 14.58 6.90
C ALA A 161 -3.61 13.27 6.43
N ILE A 162 -4.17 12.13 6.85
CA ILE A 162 -3.69 10.80 6.43
C ILE A 162 -3.96 10.58 4.94
N GLU A 163 -5.15 10.88 4.45
CA GLU A 163 -5.49 10.74 3.02
C GLU A 163 -4.48 11.50 2.13
N ARG A 164 -4.19 12.76 2.45
CA ARG A 164 -3.26 13.59 1.67
C ARG A 164 -1.83 13.06 1.73
N ALA A 165 -1.37 12.61 2.89
CA ALA A 165 -0.05 12.02 3.04
C ALA A 165 0.11 10.74 2.22
N LEU A 166 -0.92 9.88 2.21
CA LEU A 166 -0.92 8.64 1.42
C LEU A 166 -1.00 8.92 -0.08
N LEU A 167 -1.87 9.84 -0.51
CA LEU A 167 -2.00 10.22 -1.92
C LEU A 167 -0.70 10.82 -2.48
N ALA A 168 -0.01 11.65 -1.69
CA ALA A 168 1.29 12.20 -2.07
C ALA A 168 2.34 11.10 -2.27
N ARG A 169 2.38 10.11 -1.36
CA ARG A 169 3.29 8.96 -1.49
C ARG A 169 2.91 8.00 -2.62
N ALA A 170 1.62 7.91 -2.94
CA ALA A 170 1.09 7.04 -3.99
C ALA A 170 1.08 7.70 -5.37
N GLN A 171 1.57 8.93 -5.51
CA GLN A 171 1.57 9.65 -6.77
C GLN A 171 2.27 8.85 -7.88
N GLY A 172 1.66 8.77 -9.06
CA GLY A 172 2.20 7.96 -10.17
C GLY A 172 1.98 6.46 -10.04
N THR A 173 1.43 5.98 -8.91
CA THR A 173 1.20 4.55 -8.66
C THR A 173 -0.28 4.17 -8.73
N GLY A 174 -0.55 2.89 -8.95
CA GLY A 174 -1.92 2.35 -8.88
C GLY A 174 -2.54 2.39 -7.48
N ALA A 175 -1.73 2.51 -6.43
CA ALA A 175 -2.18 2.52 -5.04
C ALA A 175 -3.07 3.74 -4.71
N ALA A 176 -2.88 4.86 -5.40
CA ALA A 176 -3.71 6.06 -5.18
C ALA A 176 -5.21 5.78 -5.41
N ARG A 177 -5.54 4.91 -6.36
CA ARG A 177 -6.92 4.50 -6.68
C ARG A 177 -7.52 3.52 -5.66
N LYS A 178 -6.72 3.06 -4.70
CA LYS A 178 -7.09 2.12 -3.64
C LYS A 178 -7.26 2.80 -2.28
N ILE A 179 -7.10 4.12 -2.22
CA ILE A 179 -7.36 4.90 -1.01
C ILE A 179 -8.80 5.39 -1.06
N ARG A 180 -9.56 5.11 0.00
CA ARG A 180 -10.94 5.59 0.19
C ARG A 180 -11.05 6.28 1.54
N ARG A 181 -11.97 7.25 1.64
CA ARG A 181 -12.32 7.89 2.90
C ARG A 181 -13.84 7.99 3.05
N THR A 182 -14.35 7.62 4.22
CA THR A 182 -15.76 7.75 4.60
C THR A 182 -15.89 8.45 5.95
N ALA A 183 -16.97 9.20 6.10
CA ALA A 183 -17.32 9.85 7.37
C ALA A 183 -18.39 9.03 8.10
N CYS A 184 -18.10 8.67 9.34
CA CYS A 184 -18.98 8.00 10.28
C CYS A 184 -19.77 9.04 11.07
N LYS A 185 -21.10 9.06 10.89
CA LYS A 185 -21.99 9.97 11.63
C LYS A 185 -22.19 9.56 13.08
N SER A 186 -21.96 8.30 13.39
CA SER A 186 -22.09 7.75 14.73
C SER A 186 -20.83 8.08 15.55
N PRO A 187 -20.97 8.44 16.84
CA PRO A 187 -19.84 8.62 17.76
C PRO A 187 -19.18 7.28 18.16
N VAL A 188 -19.61 6.18 17.54
CA VAL A 188 -19.03 4.84 17.68
C VAL A 188 -18.97 4.18 16.31
N TYR A 189 -17.93 3.40 16.06
CA TYR A 189 -17.78 2.58 14.86
C TYR A 189 -18.55 1.26 15.02
N GLY A 190 -19.82 1.31 14.64
CA GLY A 190 -20.76 0.20 14.79
C GLY A 190 -20.68 -0.83 13.67
N TYR A 191 -21.57 -1.83 13.76
CA TYR A 191 -21.67 -2.91 12.77
C TYR A 191 -22.19 -2.41 11.43
N ALA A 192 -23.09 -1.43 11.42
CA ALA A 192 -23.67 -0.87 10.20
C ALA A 192 -22.60 -0.09 9.40
N GLU A 193 -21.78 0.68 10.10
CA GLU A 193 -20.64 1.40 9.54
C GLU A 193 -19.64 0.41 8.93
N ALA A 194 -19.25 -0.62 9.69
CA ALA A 194 -18.36 -1.66 9.20
C ALA A 194 -18.90 -2.37 7.94
N LEU A 195 -20.19 -2.69 7.89
CA LEU A 195 -20.80 -3.28 6.70
C LEU A 195 -20.80 -2.33 5.50
N GLY A 196 -21.01 -1.04 5.72
CA GLY A 196 -20.97 -0.03 4.66
C GLY A 196 -19.57 0.19 4.09
N ASP A 197 -18.56 0.05 4.95
CA ASP A 197 -17.15 0.23 4.60
C ASP A 197 -16.53 -1.03 3.96
N ILE A 198 -17.00 -2.23 4.32
CA ILE A 198 -16.51 -3.49 3.74
C ILE A 198 -16.81 -3.55 2.23
N ASP A 199 -15.74 -3.61 1.43
CA ASP A 199 -15.87 -3.87 0.00
C ASP A 199 -16.14 -5.37 -0.29
N SER A 200 -16.52 -5.68 -1.53
CA SER A 200 -16.83 -7.05 -1.97
C SER A 200 -15.64 -8.02 -1.90
N THR A 201 -14.42 -7.53 -1.66
CA THR A 201 -13.21 -8.34 -1.57
C THR A 201 -12.81 -8.67 -0.14
N GLY A 202 -13.29 -7.90 0.84
CA GLY A 202 -13.05 -8.11 2.28
C GLY A 202 -11.58 -7.99 2.70
N LYS A 203 -10.69 -7.53 1.82
CA LYS A 203 -9.24 -7.55 2.02
C LYS A 203 -8.66 -6.14 1.88
N GLY A 204 -8.10 -5.63 2.98
CA GLY A 204 -7.49 -4.31 3.02
C GLY A 204 -7.06 -3.90 4.42
N LEU A 205 -6.54 -2.69 4.51
CA LEU A 205 -6.26 -1.97 5.74
C LEU A 205 -7.36 -0.95 6.00
N TYR A 206 -8.04 -1.08 7.14
CA TYR A 206 -9.06 -0.14 7.59
C TYR A 206 -8.45 0.71 8.70
N VAL A 207 -8.45 2.02 8.49
CA VAL A 207 -7.93 3.02 9.41
C VAL A 207 -9.12 3.73 10.02
N ILE A 208 -9.38 3.47 11.30
CA ILE A 208 -10.47 4.09 12.07
C ILE A 208 -9.88 5.24 12.86
N LEU A 209 -10.39 6.45 12.66
CA LEU A 209 -9.89 7.68 13.25
C LEU A 209 -10.97 8.34 14.09
N ASP A 210 -10.58 8.87 15.26
CA ASP A 210 -11.49 9.58 16.17
C ASP A 210 -12.75 8.73 16.51
N ASN A 211 -12.55 7.41 16.54
CA ASN A 211 -13.54 6.37 16.78
C ASN A 211 -12.80 5.05 16.99
N GLY A 212 -13.47 3.97 17.39
CA GLY A 212 -12.85 2.64 17.45
C GLY A 212 -12.11 2.31 18.75
N GLY A 213 -11.93 3.29 19.64
CA GLY A 213 -11.15 3.13 20.88
C GLY A 213 -11.90 2.49 22.05
N THR A 214 -13.19 2.21 21.92
CA THR A 214 -14.08 1.83 23.03
C THR A 214 -14.68 0.44 22.84
N ALA A 215 -15.24 -0.12 23.93
CA ALA A 215 -15.95 -1.40 23.88
C ALA A 215 -17.26 -1.34 23.04
N GLN A 216 -17.75 -0.13 22.72
CA GLN A 216 -18.94 0.07 21.91
C GLN A 216 -18.66 -0.04 20.40
N ASP A 217 -17.38 0.01 20.00
CA ASP A 217 -16.92 -0.05 18.61
C ASP A 217 -16.90 -1.49 18.04
N ILE A 218 -18.06 -2.15 18.12
CA ILE A 218 -18.24 -3.54 17.72
C ILE A 218 -17.98 -3.79 16.22
N GLY A 219 -17.96 -2.73 15.39
CA GLY A 219 -17.61 -2.81 13.97
C GLY A 219 -16.19 -3.32 13.73
N ILE A 220 -15.26 -3.12 14.67
CA ILE A 220 -13.89 -3.62 14.56
C ILE A 220 -13.86 -5.14 14.54
N ALA A 221 -14.68 -5.79 15.38
CA ALA A 221 -14.75 -7.24 15.44
C ALA A 221 -15.26 -7.81 14.10
N LYS A 222 -16.20 -7.11 13.45
CA LYS A 222 -16.69 -7.47 12.13
C LYS A 222 -15.60 -7.37 11.06
N LEU A 223 -14.86 -6.26 11.00
CA LEU A 223 -13.73 -6.12 10.08
C LEU A 223 -12.70 -7.26 10.25
N LYS A 224 -12.33 -7.56 11.51
CA LYS A 224 -11.40 -8.66 11.81
C LYS A 224 -11.95 -10.02 11.39
N ALA A 225 -13.25 -10.28 11.57
CA ALA A 225 -13.89 -11.53 11.16
C ALA A 225 -13.87 -11.73 9.63
N GLU A 226 -13.88 -10.65 8.84
CA GLU A 226 -13.72 -10.69 7.38
C GLU A 226 -12.24 -10.77 6.94
N GLY A 227 -11.29 -10.82 7.87
CA GLY A 227 -9.86 -10.91 7.58
C GLY A 227 -9.21 -9.56 7.24
N CYS A 228 -9.87 -8.45 7.54
CA CYS A 228 -9.30 -7.11 7.34
C CYS A 228 -8.22 -6.79 8.40
N LYS A 229 -7.16 -6.07 7.98
CA LYS A 229 -6.23 -5.44 8.92
C LYS A 229 -6.90 -4.15 9.42
N VAL A 230 -6.83 -3.90 10.73
CA VAL A 230 -7.43 -2.71 11.35
C VAL A 230 -6.38 -1.92 12.10
N LEU A 231 -6.31 -0.63 11.82
CA LEU A 231 -5.54 0.38 12.53
C LEU A 231 -6.53 1.35 13.18
N ILE A 232 -6.35 1.63 14.46
CA ILE A 232 -7.18 2.57 15.23
C ILE A 232 -6.26 3.69 15.69
N VAL A 233 -6.67 4.94 15.48
CA VAL A 233 -5.94 6.15 15.89
C VAL A 233 -6.88 7.11 16.60
#